data_AF-A0A940SWX7-F1
#
_entry.id   AF-A0A940SWX7-F1
#
_cell.length_a   1.000
_cell.length_b   1.000
_cell.length_c   1.000
_cell.angle_alpha   90.00
_cell.angle_beta   90.00
_cell.angle_gamma   90.00
#
_symmetry.space_group_name_H-M   'P 1'
#
loop_
_entity.id
_entity.type
_entity.pdbx_description
1 polymer ?
#
loop_
_entity_poly.entity_id
_entity_poly.type
_entity_poly.pdbx_seq_one_letter_code
_entity_poly.pdbx_strand_id
1 'polypeptide(L)' 'MILTVEKVQQLYKSKKEINWLFFWGHQQSKTESISQSCLSQWWPCQFTEGDRFFFSCT' A
#
# COMPACT_ATOMS: atom_id res chain seq x y z
N MET A 1 -1.38 -12.94 8.13
CA MET A 1 -0.57 -13.81 7.24
C MET A 1 0.29 -12.89 6.41
N ILE A 2 1.62 -12.92 6.58
CA ILE A 2 2.53 -12.04 5.82
C ILE A 2 2.79 -12.69 4.46
N LEU A 3 2.54 -11.98 3.36
CA LEU A 3 2.87 -12.44 2.01
C LEU A 3 4.26 -11.92 1.65
N THR A 4 5.23 -12.82 1.52
CA THR A 4 6.56 -12.47 1.01
C THR A 4 6.53 -12.34 -0.51
N VAL A 5 7.54 -11.69 -1.08
CA VAL A 5 7.68 -11.52 -2.54
C VAL A 5 7.71 -12.87 -3.25
N GLU A 6 8.41 -13.85 -2.70
CA GLU A 6 8.52 -15.21 -3.25
C GLU A 6 7.15 -15.90 -3.27
N LYS A 7 6.38 -15.73 -2.18
CA LYS A 7 5.05 -16.34 -2.07
C LYS A 7 4.10 -15.75 -3.10
N VAL A 8 4.14 -14.44 -3.30
CA VAL A 8 3.35 -13.74 -4.32
C VAL A 8 3.69 -14.24 -5.73
N GLN A 9 4.97 -14.38 -6.05
CA GLN A 9 5.42 -14.90 -7.35
C GLN A 9 4.96 -16.34 -7.59
N GLN A 10 5.04 -17.22 -6.59
CA GLN A 10 4.55 -18.60 -6.69
C GLN A 10 3.05 -18.65 -6.95
N LEU A 11 2.28 -17.84 -6.21
CA LEU A 11 0.83 -17.76 -6.37
C LEU A 11 0.44 -17.32 -7.79
N TYR A 12 1.11 -16.29 -8.32
CA TYR A 12 0.92 -15.84 -9.70
C TYR A 12 1.21 -16.97 -10.72
N LYS A 13 2.37 -17.65 -10.58
CA LYS A 13 2.77 -18.76 -11.46
C LYS A 13 1.81 -19.95 -11.40
N SER A 14 1.21 -20.20 -10.23
CA SER A 14 0.25 -21.29 -10.03
C SER A 14 -1.10 -21.08 -10.71
N LYS A 15 -1.32 -19.92 -11.36
CA LYS A 15 -2.60 -19.52 -11.99
C LYS A 15 -3.80 -19.61 -11.03
N LYS A 16 -3.54 -19.49 -9.73
CA LYS A 16 -4.61 -19.45 -8.73
C LYS A 16 -5.38 -18.13 -8.91
N GLU A 17 -6.70 -18.20 -8.89
CA GLU A 17 -7.53 -16.99 -8.91
C GLU A 17 -7.33 -16.22 -7.62
N ILE A 18 -6.69 -15.07 -7.74
CA ILE A 18 -6.42 -14.13 -6.66
C ILE A 18 -6.80 -12.76 -7.17
N ASN A 19 -7.57 -12.05 -6.37
CA ASN A 19 -7.90 -10.66 -6.64
C ASN A 19 -6.70 -9.79 -6.27
N TRP A 20 -6.11 -9.16 -7.28
CA TRP A 20 -4.99 -8.24 -7.11
C TRP A 20 -5.50 -6.81 -7.05
N LEU A 21 -5.05 -6.05 -6.06
CA LEU A 21 -5.29 -4.61 -5.98
C LEU A 21 -3.98 -3.89 -6.32
N PHE A 22 -3.90 -3.31 -7.51
CA PHE A 22 -2.75 -2.52 -7.93
C PHE A 22 -2.91 -1.09 -7.45
N PHE A 23 -2.08 -0.67 -6.51
CA PHE A 23 -2.03 0.71 -6.05
C PHE A 23 -0.67 1.30 -6.46
N TRP A 24 -0.70 2.30 -7.34
CA TRP A 24 0.47 3.07 -7.71
C TRP A 24 0.05 4.51 -7.98
N GLY A 25 1.01 5.44 -7.92
CA GLY A 25 0.79 6.84 -8.27
C GLY A 25 0.76 7.77 -7.06
N HIS A 26 1.08 9.04 -7.35
CA HIS A 26 1.33 10.11 -6.39
C HIS A 26 0.18 11.12 -6.33
N GLN A 27 -1.06 10.63 -6.37
CA GLN A 27 -2.25 11.48 -6.49
C GLN A 27 -3.36 11.02 -5.56
N GLN A 28 -3.93 12.00 -4.87
CA GLN A 28 -5.16 11.80 -4.10
C GLN A 28 -6.29 11.43 -5.05
N SER A 29 -7.30 10.72 -4.53
CA SER A 29 -8.52 10.48 -5.28
C SER A 29 -9.16 11.83 -5.63
N LYS A 30 -9.68 11.97 -6.86
CA LYS A 30 -10.42 13.17 -7.28
C LYS A 30 -11.72 13.34 -6.51
N THR A 31 -12.20 12.25 -5.92
CA THR A 31 -13.36 12.22 -5.03
C THR A 31 -12.84 12.06 -3.60
N GLU A 32 -13.44 12.75 -2.63
CA GLU A 32 -13.10 12.65 -1.20
C GLU A 32 -13.45 11.28 -0.58
N SER A 33 -13.59 10.24 -1.40
CA SER A 33 -13.93 8.88 -0.99
C SER A 33 -12.68 8.02 -0.79
N ILE A 34 -12.80 7.00 0.07
CA ILE A 34 -11.78 5.98 0.28
C ILE A 34 -11.52 5.24 -1.05
N SER A 35 -10.24 5.10 -1.42
CA SER A 35 -9.85 4.40 -2.64
C SER A 35 -8.49 3.70 -2.48
N GLN A 36 -8.09 2.95 -3.50
CA GLN A 36 -6.77 2.30 -3.55
C GLN A 36 -5.59 3.29 -3.41
N SER A 37 -5.79 4.58 -3.69
CA SER A 37 -4.76 5.60 -3.50
C SER A 37 -4.38 5.82 -2.03
N CYS A 38 -5.24 5.44 -1.07
CA CYS A 38 -4.93 5.48 0.35
C CYS A 38 -3.82 4.50 0.76
N LEU A 39 -3.54 3.49 -0.07
CA LEU A 39 -2.45 2.53 0.15
C LEU A 39 -1.10 3.06 -0.36
N SER A 40 -1.14 4.01 -1.30
CA SER A 40 0.03 4.79 -1.69
C SER A 40 0.24 5.82 -0.57
N GLN A 41 1.40 5.84 0.10
CA GLN A 41 1.68 6.66 1.31
C GLN A 41 1.63 8.20 1.09
N TRP A 42 0.48 8.74 0.70
CA TRP A 42 0.23 10.18 0.49
C TRP A 42 -0.34 10.86 1.72
N TRP A 43 -1.04 10.11 2.55
CA TRP A 43 -1.74 10.69 3.68
C TRP A 43 -0.72 11.06 4.77
N PRO A 44 -0.74 12.31 5.26
CA PRO A 44 0.02 12.68 6.44
C PRO A 44 -0.38 11.76 7.59
N CYS A 45 0.50 10.83 7.93
CA CYS A 45 0.33 9.93 9.06
C CYS A 45 1.50 10.16 10.00
N GLN A 46 1.19 10.46 11.26
CA GLN A 46 2.23 10.56 12.27
C GLN A 46 2.68 9.16 12.68
N PHE A 47 3.98 8.91 12.67
CA PHE A 47 4.56 7.67 13.18
C PHE A 47 5.79 7.93 14.03
N THR A 48 6.18 6.92 14.82
CA THR A 48 7.31 7.03 15.75
C THR A 48 8.33 5.94 15.45
N GLU A 49 9.62 6.32 15.39
CA GLU A 49 10.75 5.39 15.31
C GLU A 49 11.68 5.65 16.50
N GLY A 50 11.60 4.79 17.52
CA GLY A 50 12.23 5.05 18.81
C GLY A 50 11.65 6.30 19.47
N ASP A 51 12.51 7.29 19.77
CA ASP A 51 12.12 8.56 20.37
C ASP A 51 11.83 9.67 19.33
N ARG A 52 11.87 9.35 18.03
CA ARG A 52 11.71 10.31 16.94
C ARG A 52 10.29 10.27 16.38
N PHE A 53 9.72 11.46 16.19
CA PHE A 53 8.42 11.66 15.55
C PHE A 53 8.60 12.02 14.08
N PHE A 54 7.83 11.35 13.22
CA PHE A 54 7.80 11.56 11.78
C PHE A 54 6.37 11.83 11.33
N PHE A 55 6.24 12.56 10.23
CA PHE A 55 5.01 12.62 9.45
C PHE A 55 5.29 11.97 8.10
N SER A 56 4.48 11.00 7.69
CA SER A 56 4.54 10.44 6.35
C SER A 56 3.92 11.45 5.37
N CYS A 57 4.70 12.40 4.88
CA CYS A 57 4.37 13.16 3.68
C CYS A 57 5.64 13.48 2.89
N THR A 58 5.45 13.74 1.59
CA THR A 58 6.44 14.20 0.61
C THR A 58 7.53 15.09 1.15
#